data_AF-A0A1C5Y8F4-F1
#
_entry.id   AF-A0A1C5Y8F4-F1
#
_cell.length_a   1.000
_cell.length_b   1.000
_cell.length_c   1.000
_cell.angle_alpha   90.00
_cell.angle_beta   90.00
_cell.angle_gamma   90.00
#
_symmetry.space_group_name_H-M   'P 1'
#
loop_
_entity.id
_entity.type
_entity.pdbx_description
1 polymer ?
#
loop_
_entity_poly.entity_id
_entity_poly.type
_entity_poly.pdbx_seq_one_letter_code
_entity_poly.pdbx_strand_id
1 'polypeptide(L)'
;MIKRLTSTYRDGDVIDVEEHPDGRYGARGMPRMKKKRPTPEQVKEINHQNKVRRCRAYLLEYFHFGDLFISLTYQADKRPESMEGALKDFQKTIRTVRREYRKRGYEIFWIRNIEQGTRGAWHIHLVVNDIPDAPGILKRAWDKGFVNMVTIKDDSRFLDEDFTKLANYLTKDGDTREPKKDGTLAKPRIKEASYSHSRNMQLTEPKKDELIRWKKEPKPKKGYYILRCIEGINPVTGYKYRRYTMVRLNRRI
;
A
#
# COMPACT_ATOMS: atom_id res chain seq x y z
N MET A 1 27.02 7.50 9.91
CA MET A 1 25.87 7.40 10.83
C MET A 1 24.76 6.66 10.12
N ILE A 2 23.84 6.05 10.86
CA ILE A 2 22.67 5.35 10.31
C ILE A 2 21.47 6.25 10.50
N LYS A 3 20.75 6.52 9.42
CA LYS A 3 19.51 7.28 9.47
C LYS A 3 18.40 6.36 9.94
N ARG A 4 17.58 6.90 10.84
CA ARG A 4 16.36 6.28 11.32
C ARG A 4 15.19 7.20 10.99
N LEU A 5 14.20 6.66 10.31
CA LEU A 5 12.92 7.30 10.07
C LEU A 5 11.88 6.57 10.93
N THR A 6 11.11 7.32 11.70
CA THR A 6 10.05 6.77 12.56
C THR A 6 8.72 7.40 12.18
N SER A 7 7.85 6.61 11.57
CA SER A 7 6.46 6.97 11.33
C SER A 7 5.59 6.45 12.47
N THR A 8 4.61 7.24 12.88
CA THR A 8 3.66 6.88 13.93
C THR A 8 2.27 6.93 13.34
N TYR A 9 1.48 5.89 13.58
CA TYR A 9 0.13 5.74 13.05
C TYR A 9 -0.88 5.46 14.17
N ARG A 10 -2.16 5.80 13.94
CA ARG A 10 -3.29 5.66 14.88
C ARG A 10 -2.95 6.15 16.28
N ASP A 11 -2.60 7.43 16.39
CA ASP A 11 -2.27 8.08 17.65
C ASP A 11 -1.21 7.35 18.49
N GLY A 12 -0.28 6.67 17.81
CA GLY A 12 0.82 5.97 18.45
C GLY A 12 0.60 4.50 18.72
N ASP A 13 -0.49 3.89 18.27
CA ASP A 13 -0.68 2.45 18.42
C ASP A 13 0.22 1.62 17.51
N VAL A 14 0.61 2.19 16.37
CA VAL A 14 1.54 1.55 15.44
C VAL A 14 2.71 2.49 15.19
N ILE A 15 3.93 1.95 15.23
CA ILE A 15 5.15 2.68 14.90
C ILE A 15 5.90 1.89 13.83
N ASP A 16 6.15 2.51 12.68
CA ASP A 16 6.94 1.92 11.60
C ASP A 16 8.30 2.60 11.55
N VAL A 17 9.36 1.80 11.61
CA VAL A 17 10.74 2.30 11.67
C VAL A 17 11.52 1.81 10.46
N GLU A 18 12.20 2.73 9.79
CA GLU A 18 13.16 2.44 8.72
C GLU A 18 14.56 2.87 9.17
N GLU A 19 15.52 1.95 9.09
CA GLU A 19 16.93 2.18 9.39
C GLU A 19 17.78 1.89 8.16
N HIS A 20 18.58 2.85 7.74
CA HIS A 20 19.52 2.66 6.63
C HIS A 20 20.77 3.52 6.83
N PRO A 21 21.96 3.05 6.41
CA PRO A 21 23.16 3.87 6.41
C PRO A 21 22.99 5.16 5.63
N ASP A 22 23.65 6.23 6.10
CA ASP A 22 23.84 7.41 5.28
C ASP A 22 24.77 7.09 4.08
N GLY A 23 24.64 7.85 2.99
CA GLY A 23 25.44 7.64 1.77
C GLY A 23 26.96 7.80 1.97
N ARG A 24 27.40 8.38 3.09
CA ARG A 24 28.82 8.51 3.50
C ARG A 24 29.29 7.42 4.46
N TYR A 25 28.42 6.48 4.83
CA TYR A 25 28.76 5.42 5.78
C TYR A 25 29.93 4.58 5.26
N GLY A 26 30.99 4.41 6.07
CA GLY A 26 32.21 3.69 5.66
C GLY A 26 33.14 4.43 4.69
N ALA A 27 32.79 5.65 4.25
CA ALA A 27 33.56 6.43 3.26
C ALA A 27 34.12 7.75 3.85
N ARG A 28 34.30 7.84 5.17
CA ARG A 28 34.81 9.06 5.83
C ARG A 28 36.27 9.29 5.40
N GLY A 29 36.54 10.44 4.78
CA GLY A 29 37.86 10.79 4.27
C GLY A 29 38.19 10.25 2.88
N MET A 30 37.30 9.47 2.26
CA MET A 30 37.48 9.03 0.87
C MET A 30 37.11 10.13 -0.11
N PRO A 31 37.79 10.21 -1.27
CA PRO A 31 37.43 11.15 -2.32
C PRO A 31 36.02 10.85 -2.84
N ARG A 32 35.32 11.90 -3.28
CA ARG A 32 33.97 11.79 -3.80
C ARG A 32 33.95 10.87 -5.02
N MET A 33 33.33 9.71 -4.88
CA MET A 33 33.08 8.82 -6.02
C MET A 33 32.06 9.43 -6.99
N LYS A 34 32.19 9.12 -8.29
CA LYS A 34 31.17 9.44 -9.28
C LYS A 34 29.86 8.75 -8.89
N LYS A 35 28.77 9.52 -8.80
CA LYS A 35 27.43 8.97 -8.54
C LYS A 35 27.06 8.01 -9.67
N LYS A 36 26.88 6.73 -9.37
CA LYS A 36 26.23 5.78 -10.29
C LYS A 36 24.76 6.18 -10.39
N ARG A 37 24.30 6.47 -11.60
CA ARG A 37 22.87 6.69 -11.84
C ARG A 37 22.17 5.34 -11.85
N PRO A 38 21.05 5.17 -11.14
CA PRO A 38 20.27 3.95 -11.22
C PRO A 38 19.76 3.74 -12.65
N THR A 39 19.64 2.48 -13.06
CA THR A 39 19.03 2.16 -14.36
C THR A 39 17.53 2.46 -14.35
N PRO A 40 16.88 2.62 -15.52
CA PRO A 40 15.43 2.81 -15.59
C PRO A 40 14.65 1.72 -14.85
N GLU A 41 15.09 0.47 -14.93
CA GLU A 41 14.49 -0.68 -14.24
C GLU A 41 14.64 -0.55 -12.71
N GLN A 42 15.81 -0.12 -12.23
CA GLN A 42 16.04 0.13 -10.81
C GLN A 42 15.18 1.28 -10.30
N VAL A 43 15.06 2.37 -11.06
CA VAL A 43 14.19 3.50 -10.71
C VAL A 43 12.74 3.04 -10.60
N LYS A 44 12.30 2.23 -11.55
CA LYS A 44 10.95 1.67 -11.59
C LYS A 44 10.65 0.77 -10.39
N GLU A 45 11.57 -0.11 -10.04
CA GLU A 45 11.47 -0.97 -8.85
C GLU A 45 11.42 -0.12 -7.57
N ILE A 46 12.29 0.89 -7.45
CA ILE A 46 12.29 1.82 -6.31
C ILE A 46 10.95 2.56 -6.21
N ASN A 47 10.41 3.02 -7.33
CA ASN A 47 9.11 3.69 -7.39
C ASN A 47 7.96 2.76 -7.01
N HIS A 48 7.97 1.51 -7.47
CA HIS A 48 7.00 0.49 -7.08
C HIS A 48 7.07 0.22 -5.58
N GLN A 49 8.27 0.01 -5.02
CA GLN A 49 8.46 -0.18 -3.58
C GLN A 49 8.02 1.04 -2.76
N ASN A 50 8.28 2.26 -3.25
CA ASN A 50 7.80 3.50 -2.62
C ASN A 50 6.26 3.55 -2.65
N LYS A 51 5.63 3.17 -3.78
CA LYS A 51 4.17 3.12 -3.95
C LYS A 51 3.54 2.12 -2.99
N VAL A 52 4.07 0.90 -2.91
CA VAL A 52 3.64 -0.15 -1.94
C VAL A 52 3.76 0.37 -0.51
N ARG A 53 4.92 0.94 -0.14
CA ARG A 53 5.16 1.48 1.21
C ARG A 53 4.14 2.55 1.57
N ARG A 54 3.86 3.47 0.65
CA ARG A 54 2.90 4.55 0.87
C ARG A 54 1.46 4.01 0.97
N CYS A 55 1.08 3.05 0.13
CA CYS A 55 -0.21 2.35 0.24
C CYS A 55 -0.35 1.69 1.62
N ARG A 56 0.66 0.93 2.05
CA ARG A 56 0.71 0.31 3.39
C ARG A 56 0.58 1.33 4.52
N ALA A 57 1.25 2.48 4.42
CA ALA A 57 1.13 3.53 5.42
C ALA A 57 -0.31 4.06 5.54
N TYR A 58 -1.01 4.27 4.42
CA TYR A 58 -2.44 4.63 4.48
C TYR A 58 -3.30 3.52 5.08
N LEU A 59 -3.06 2.25 4.73
CA LEU A 59 -3.77 1.11 5.32
C LEU A 59 -3.55 1.02 6.84
N LEU A 60 -2.31 1.21 7.29
CA LEU A 60 -1.96 1.22 8.71
C LEU A 60 -2.58 2.39 9.46
N GLU A 61 -2.73 3.56 8.85
CA GLU A 61 -3.31 4.75 9.50
C GLU A 61 -4.84 4.72 9.51
N TYR A 62 -5.47 4.49 8.35
CA TYR A 62 -6.89 4.79 8.14
C TYR A 62 -7.82 3.57 8.15
N PHE A 63 -7.29 2.34 8.08
CA PHE A 63 -8.10 1.15 7.87
C PHE A 63 -7.92 0.08 8.93
N HIS A 64 -8.95 -0.72 9.18
CA HIS A 64 -8.97 -1.85 10.09
C HIS A 64 -9.16 -3.16 9.32
N PHE A 65 -8.79 -4.29 9.94
CA PHE A 65 -9.03 -5.59 9.35
C PHE A 65 -10.53 -5.91 9.18
N GLY A 66 -11.40 -5.19 9.90
CA GLY A 66 -12.85 -5.21 9.73
C GLY A 66 -13.38 -4.38 8.55
N ASP A 67 -12.53 -3.61 7.87
CA ASP A 67 -12.95 -2.83 6.71
C ASP A 67 -13.12 -3.70 5.46
N LEU A 68 -13.67 -3.11 4.40
CA LEU A 68 -14.09 -3.83 3.21
C LEU A 68 -13.01 -3.77 2.11
N PHE A 69 -12.71 -4.93 1.55
CA PHE A 69 -12.12 -5.04 0.22
C PHE A 69 -13.21 -5.36 -0.80
N ILE A 70 -13.19 -4.64 -1.91
CA ILE A 70 -14.24 -4.65 -2.93
C ILE A 70 -13.59 -4.81 -4.29
N SER A 71 -14.20 -5.65 -5.12
CA SER A 71 -13.89 -5.74 -6.54
C SER A 71 -15.14 -5.38 -7.34
N LEU A 72 -15.12 -4.19 -7.95
CA LEU A 72 -16.14 -3.75 -8.90
C LEU A 72 -15.81 -4.34 -10.27
N THR A 73 -16.76 -5.03 -10.87
CA THR A 73 -16.63 -5.62 -12.20
C THR A 73 -17.64 -5.03 -13.16
N TYR A 74 -17.32 -5.12 -14.45
CA TYR A 74 -18.17 -4.65 -15.53
C TYR A 74 -18.89 -5.82 -16.19
N GLN A 75 -20.19 -5.65 -16.46
CA GLN A 75 -20.89 -6.44 -17.47
C GLN A 75 -20.24 -6.21 -18.83
N ALA A 76 -20.30 -7.20 -19.73
CA ALA A 76 -19.54 -7.19 -20.99
C ALA A 76 -19.91 -5.99 -21.89
N ASP A 77 -21.19 -5.63 -21.92
CA ASP A 77 -21.81 -4.53 -22.68
C ASP A 77 -21.58 -3.14 -22.04
N LYS A 78 -21.20 -3.09 -20.76
CA LYS A 78 -20.98 -1.83 -20.02
C LYS A 78 -19.50 -1.50 -19.79
N ARG A 79 -18.59 -2.27 -20.39
CA ARG A 79 -17.14 -2.04 -20.24
C ARG A 79 -16.78 -0.68 -20.82
N PRO A 80 -15.94 0.11 -20.11
CA PRO A 80 -15.45 1.36 -20.65
C PRO A 80 -14.47 1.08 -21.78
N GLU A 81 -14.43 1.98 -22.76
CA GLU A 81 -13.51 1.90 -23.89
C GLU A 81 -12.06 2.24 -23.48
N SER A 82 -11.88 2.97 -22.38
CA SER A 82 -10.59 3.48 -21.92
C SER A 82 -10.50 3.62 -20.40
N MET A 83 -9.27 3.79 -19.90
CA MET A 83 -8.99 4.11 -18.49
C MET A 83 -9.71 5.39 -18.03
N GLU A 84 -9.85 6.38 -18.91
CA GLU A 84 -10.58 7.61 -18.60
C GLU A 84 -12.08 7.33 -18.38
N GLY A 85 -12.67 6.46 -19.20
CA GLY A 85 -14.05 5.99 -19.00
C GLY A 85 -14.22 5.29 -17.65
N ALA A 86 -13.32 4.35 -17.33
CA ALA A 86 -13.33 3.64 -16.05
C ALA A 86 -13.17 4.59 -14.85
N LEU A 87 -12.33 5.63 -14.99
CA LEU A 87 -12.14 6.67 -13.99
C LEU A 87 -13.42 7.48 -13.77
N LYS A 88 -14.11 7.89 -14.84
CA LYS A 88 -15.39 8.64 -14.76
C LYS A 88 -16.47 7.82 -14.06
N ASP A 89 -16.57 6.53 -14.37
CA ASP A 89 -17.50 5.62 -13.70
C ASP A 89 -17.20 5.52 -12.20
N PHE A 90 -15.93 5.28 -11.83
CA PHE A 90 -15.53 5.25 -10.43
C PHE A 90 -15.84 6.57 -9.72
N GLN A 91 -15.56 7.72 -10.35
CA GLN A 91 -15.84 9.03 -9.79
C GLN A 91 -17.33 9.25 -9.52
N LYS A 92 -18.21 8.79 -10.43
CA LYS A 92 -19.67 8.83 -10.22
C LYS A 92 -20.07 7.96 -9.04
N THR A 93 -19.57 6.73 -8.97
CA THR A 93 -19.86 5.79 -7.88
C THR A 93 -19.40 6.33 -6.54
N ILE A 94 -18.13 6.73 -6.42
CA ILE A 94 -17.58 7.19 -5.13
C ILE A 94 -18.21 8.51 -4.66
N ARG A 95 -18.69 9.36 -5.59
CA ARG A 95 -19.47 10.56 -5.25
C ARG A 95 -20.79 10.21 -4.58
N THR A 96 -21.49 9.19 -5.10
CA THR A 96 -22.73 8.67 -4.49
C THR A 96 -22.45 8.05 -3.13
N VAL A 97 -21.43 7.18 -3.02
CA VAL A 97 -21.05 6.55 -1.75
C VAL A 97 -20.69 7.62 -0.70
N ARG A 98 -19.89 8.62 -1.06
CA ARG A 98 -19.52 9.73 -0.17
C ARG A 98 -20.75 10.48 0.35
N ARG A 99 -21.73 10.76 -0.50
CA ARG A 99 -22.97 11.43 -0.09
C ARG A 99 -23.73 10.59 0.94
N GLU A 100 -23.83 9.28 0.71
CA GLU A 100 -24.52 8.36 1.62
C GLU A 100 -23.78 8.16 2.96
N TYR A 101 -22.44 8.15 2.95
CA TYR A 101 -21.63 8.13 4.17
C TYR A 101 -21.84 9.41 4.99
N ARG A 102 -21.79 10.58 4.33
CA ARG A 102 -21.99 11.87 4.99
C ARG A 102 -23.38 12.01 5.61
N LYS A 103 -24.43 11.51 4.93
CA LYS A 103 -25.79 11.48 5.50
C LYS A 103 -25.89 10.70 6.80
N ARG A 104 -25.01 9.71 6.99
CA ARG A 104 -24.93 8.86 8.18
C ARG A 104 -23.92 9.38 9.21
N GLY A 105 -23.32 10.55 8.98
CA GLY A 105 -22.33 11.14 9.89
C GLY A 105 -20.92 10.55 9.77
N TYR A 106 -20.64 9.76 8.74
CA TYR A 106 -19.32 9.16 8.52
C TYR A 106 -18.54 9.87 7.42
N GLU A 107 -17.23 9.98 7.62
CA GLU A 107 -16.29 10.32 6.57
C GLU A 107 -15.89 9.06 5.78
N ILE A 108 -15.67 9.22 4.47
CA ILE A 108 -15.22 8.12 3.61
C ILE A 108 -13.71 8.19 3.41
N PHE A 109 -13.07 7.05 3.61
CA PHE A 109 -11.68 6.77 3.27
C PHE A 109 -11.65 5.61 2.28
N TRP A 110 -10.87 5.76 1.22
CA TRP A 110 -10.72 4.72 0.20
C TRP A 110 -9.35 4.73 -0.46
N ILE A 111 -8.91 3.55 -0.90
CA ILE A 111 -7.75 3.31 -1.78
C ILE A 111 -8.25 2.46 -2.96
N ARG A 112 -7.85 2.79 -4.19
CA ARG A 112 -8.27 2.05 -5.39
C ARG A 112 -7.12 1.71 -6.32
N ASN A 113 -7.33 0.64 -7.09
CA ASN A 113 -6.62 0.36 -8.33
C ASN A 113 -7.64 0.00 -9.41
N ILE A 114 -7.68 0.78 -10.50
CA ILE A 114 -8.40 0.39 -11.72
C ILE A 114 -7.42 -0.40 -12.57
N GLU A 115 -7.81 -1.58 -13.05
CA GLU A 115 -6.96 -2.47 -13.84
C GLU A 115 -7.68 -2.87 -15.13
N GLN A 116 -6.99 -2.74 -16.26
CA GLN A 116 -7.37 -3.41 -17.50
C GLN A 116 -6.49 -4.66 -17.66
N GLY A 117 -7.12 -5.84 -17.68
CA GLY A 117 -6.43 -7.08 -17.98
C GLY A 117 -5.95 -7.13 -19.44
N THR A 118 -4.96 -7.97 -19.74
CA THR A 118 -4.45 -8.14 -21.12
C THR A 118 -5.49 -8.70 -22.11
N ARG A 119 -6.60 -9.25 -21.60
CA ARG A 119 -7.77 -9.69 -22.38
C ARG A 119 -8.91 -8.66 -22.45
N GLY A 120 -8.67 -7.42 -22.01
CA GLY A 120 -9.66 -6.32 -22.07
C GLY A 120 -10.71 -6.31 -20.96
N ALA A 121 -10.63 -7.20 -19.96
CA ALA A 121 -11.51 -7.16 -18.80
C ALA A 121 -11.11 -6.01 -17.86
N TRP A 122 -12.09 -5.28 -17.35
CA TRP A 122 -11.89 -4.17 -16.42
C TRP A 122 -12.30 -4.57 -14.99
N HIS A 123 -11.42 -4.28 -14.03
CA HIS A 123 -11.66 -4.48 -12.61
C HIS A 123 -11.28 -3.22 -11.83
N ILE A 124 -12.07 -2.87 -10.81
CA ILE A 124 -11.68 -1.83 -9.84
C ILE A 124 -11.58 -2.48 -8.47
N HIS A 125 -10.35 -2.63 -8.00
CA HIS A 125 -10.07 -3.03 -6.63
C HIS A 125 -10.16 -1.79 -5.74
N LEU A 126 -10.91 -1.90 -4.66
CA LEU A 126 -11.23 -0.79 -3.76
C LEU A 126 -11.16 -1.28 -2.32
N VAL A 127 -10.43 -0.57 -1.48
CA VAL A 127 -10.58 -0.67 -0.03
C VAL A 127 -11.34 0.56 0.45
N VAL A 128 -12.29 0.36 1.36
CA VAL A 128 -13.12 1.41 1.95
C VAL A 128 -13.40 1.11 3.42
N ASN A 129 -13.46 2.15 4.26
CA ASN A 129 -13.81 1.99 5.67
C ASN A 129 -15.26 1.50 5.82
N ASP A 130 -15.47 0.50 6.67
CA ASP A 130 -16.80 -0.07 6.91
C ASP A 130 -17.63 0.83 7.82
N ILE A 131 -18.93 0.92 7.52
CA ILE A 131 -19.94 1.64 8.29
C ILE A 131 -21.26 0.85 8.21
N PRO A 132 -22.25 1.11 9.08
CA PRO A 132 -23.57 0.51 8.93
C PRO A 132 -24.15 0.70 7.51
N ASP A 133 -24.53 -0.40 6.86
CA ASP A 133 -25.03 -0.46 5.48
C ASP A 133 -24.02 -0.07 4.38
N ALA A 134 -22.70 -0.04 4.65
CA ALA A 134 -21.70 0.18 3.60
C ALA A 134 -21.86 -0.78 2.40
N PRO A 135 -22.05 -2.10 2.59
CA PRO A 135 -22.29 -3.02 1.47
C PRO A 135 -23.50 -2.66 0.60
N GLY A 136 -24.62 -2.28 1.22
CA GLY A 136 -25.82 -1.89 0.49
C GLY A 136 -25.63 -0.58 -0.28
N ILE A 137 -24.96 0.41 0.31
CA ILE A 137 -24.63 1.68 -0.34
C ILE A 137 -23.79 1.43 -1.60
N LEU A 138 -22.76 0.60 -1.49
CA LEU A 138 -21.84 0.31 -2.60
C LEU A 138 -22.51 -0.48 -3.72
N LYS A 139 -23.33 -1.49 -3.39
CA LYS A 139 -24.15 -2.23 -4.36
C LYS A 139 -25.09 -1.31 -5.14
N ARG A 140 -25.76 -0.38 -4.47
CA ARG A 140 -26.67 0.59 -5.13
C ARG A 140 -25.93 1.65 -5.95
N ALA A 141 -24.68 1.97 -5.60
CA ALA A 141 -23.89 3.01 -6.26
C ALA A 141 -23.18 2.54 -7.54
N TRP A 142 -23.06 1.22 -7.76
CA TRP A 142 -22.41 0.64 -8.93
C TRP A 142 -23.45 0.10 -9.92
N ASP A 143 -23.64 0.79 -11.05
CA ASP A 143 -24.63 0.46 -12.09
C ASP A 143 -24.04 -0.31 -13.29
N LYS A 144 -22.74 -0.62 -13.25
CA LYS A 144 -21.99 -1.18 -14.39
C LYS A 144 -21.80 -2.68 -14.37
N GLY A 145 -22.04 -3.34 -13.24
CA GLY A 145 -21.90 -4.79 -13.11
C GLY A 145 -21.96 -5.24 -11.66
N PHE A 146 -21.06 -6.14 -11.27
CA PHE A 146 -21.13 -6.78 -9.96
C PHE A 146 -20.21 -6.12 -8.94
N VAL A 147 -20.66 -6.12 -7.70
CA VAL A 147 -19.90 -5.67 -6.53
C VAL A 147 -19.61 -6.90 -5.68
N ASN A 148 -18.38 -7.41 -5.77
CA ASN A 148 -17.91 -8.45 -4.88
C ASN A 148 -17.23 -7.80 -3.67
N MET A 149 -17.63 -8.19 -2.47
CA MET A 149 -17.18 -7.58 -1.22
C MET A 149 -16.78 -8.66 -0.23
N VAL A 150 -15.68 -8.42 0.48
CA VAL A 150 -15.22 -9.23 1.60
C VAL A 150 -14.66 -8.32 2.67
N THR A 151 -14.76 -8.72 3.93
CA THR A 151 -13.99 -8.08 4.99
C THR A 151 -12.52 -8.40 4.78
N ILE A 152 -11.60 -7.45 5.01
CA ILE A 152 -10.16 -7.68 4.77
C ILE A 152 -9.65 -8.90 5.56
N LYS A 153 -10.10 -9.09 6.80
CA LYS A 153 -9.70 -10.22 7.65
C LYS A 153 -10.13 -11.59 7.12
N ASP A 154 -11.17 -11.64 6.30
CA ASP A 154 -11.77 -12.90 5.84
C ASP A 154 -11.13 -13.43 4.55
N ASP A 155 -10.26 -12.63 3.92
CA ASP A 155 -9.61 -12.99 2.66
C ASP A 155 -8.12 -13.30 2.84
N SER A 156 -7.78 -14.59 2.73
CA SER A 156 -6.41 -15.10 2.91
C SER A 156 -5.38 -14.53 1.93
N ARG A 157 -5.83 -13.96 0.80
CA ARG A 157 -4.95 -13.26 -0.17
C ARG A 157 -4.38 -11.97 0.43
N PHE A 158 -5.12 -11.34 1.32
CA PHE A 158 -4.81 -10.05 1.91
C PHE A 158 -4.36 -10.16 3.36
N LEU A 159 -4.74 -11.24 4.04
CA LEU A 159 -4.44 -11.45 5.45
C LEU A 159 -2.94 -11.63 5.69
N ASP A 160 -2.34 -10.59 6.24
CA ASP A 160 -1.11 -10.57 7.00
C ASP A 160 -1.25 -9.57 8.15
N GLU A 161 -0.26 -9.49 9.02
CA GLU A 161 -0.36 -8.73 10.26
C GLU A 161 -0.29 -7.20 10.05
N ASP A 162 0.29 -6.73 8.94
CA ASP A 162 0.68 -5.34 8.71
C ASP A 162 0.21 -4.73 7.37
N PHE A 163 -0.79 -5.36 6.73
CA PHE A 163 -1.36 -4.99 5.44
C PHE A 163 -0.37 -5.01 4.26
N THR A 164 0.80 -5.64 4.38
CA THR A 164 1.78 -5.68 3.30
C THR A 164 1.24 -6.43 2.08
N LYS A 165 0.57 -7.57 2.27
CA LYS A 165 -0.03 -8.34 1.19
C LYS A 165 -1.09 -7.51 0.44
N LEU A 166 -1.99 -6.87 1.19
CA LEU A 166 -3.03 -6.02 0.62
C LEU A 166 -2.44 -4.81 -0.12
N ALA A 167 -1.43 -4.16 0.45
CA ALA A 167 -0.74 -3.04 -0.17
C ALA A 167 -0.13 -3.45 -1.52
N ASN A 168 0.62 -4.57 -1.56
CA ASN A 168 1.18 -5.10 -2.80
C ASN A 168 0.10 -5.43 -3.84
N TYR A 169 -1.02 -5.99 -3.40
CA TYR A 169 -2.15 -6.31 -4.27
C TYR A 169 -2.77 -5.04 -4.88
N LEU A 170 -3.03 -4.01 -4.08
CA LEU A 170 -3.62 -2.75 -4.55
C LEU A 170 -2.70 -1.92 -5.43
N THR A 171 -1.40 -2.16 -5.40
CA THR A 171 -0.45 -1.35 -6.17
C THR A 171 0.05 -2.02 -7.44
N LYS A 172 -0.51 -3.19 -7.80
CA LYS A 172 -0.19 -3.88 -9.05
C LYS A 172 -0.36 -2.97 -10.26
N ASP A 173 0.47 -3.21 -11.27
CA ASP A 173 0.50 -2.47 -12.53
C ASP A 173 0.95 -3.37 -13.68
N GLY A 174 1.09 -2.80 -14.88
CA GLY A 174 1.45 -3.55 -16.09
C GLY A 174 2.82 -4.22 -16.03
N ASP A 175 3.65 -3.86 -15.06
CA ASP A 175 5.00 -4.41 -14.88
C ASP A 175 5.08 -5.46 -13.80
N THR A 176 3.99 -5.63 -13.05
CA THR A 176 3.88 -6.67 -12.04
C THR A 176 3.87 -8.04 -12.72
N ARG A 177 4.84 -8.88 -12.36
CA ARG A 177 4.96 -10.26 -12.85
C ARG A 177 5.01 -11.23 -11.68
N GLU A 178 4.25 -12.31 -11.81
CA GLU A 178 4.25 -13.39 -10.82
C GLU A 178 5.41 -14.36 -11.10
N PRO A 179 6.18 -14.77 -10.08
CA PRO A 179 7.16 -15.82 -10.25
C PRO A 179 6.46 -17.17 -10.48
N LYS A 180 6.98 -17.95 -11.43
CA LYS A 180 6.55 -19.33 -11.66
C LYS A 180 7.33 -20.27 -10.74
N LYS A 181 6.87 -21.52 -10.67
CA LYS A 181 7.54 -22.59 -9.91
C LYS A 181 8.99 -22.84 -10.35
N ASP A 182 9.31 -22.58 -11.61
CA ASP A 182 10.64 -22.74 -12.21
C ASP A 182 11.57 -21.52 -11.98
N GLY A 183 11.13 -20.50 -11.22
CA GLY A 183 11.89 -19.28 -10.96
C GLY A 183 11.81 -18.23 -12.07
N THR A 184 11.19 -18.53 -13.21
CA THR A 184 10.98 -17.56 -14.30
C THR A 184 9.77 -16.66 -14.03
N LEU A 185 9.71 -15.49 -14.65
CA LEU A 185 8.57 -14.57 -14.51
C LEU A 185 7.46 -14.91 -15.50
N ALA A 186 6.21 -14.91 -15.03
CA ALA A 186 5.03 -15.03 -15.88
C ALA A 186 4.86 -13.81 -16.80
N LYS A 187 4.07 -13.98 -17.87
CA LYS A 187 3.65 -12.85 -18.71
C LYS A 187 2.80 -11.88 -17.87
N PRO A 188 2.93 -10.56 -18.07
CA PRO A 188 2.06 -9.59 -17.45
C PRO A 188 0.58 -9.91 -17.69
N ARG A 189 -0.24 -9.77 -16.64
CA ARG A 189 -1.70 -9.95 -16.71
C ARG A 189 -2.46 -8.63 -16.79
N ILE A 190 -1.81 -7.54 -16.42
CA ILE A 190 -2.34 -6.19 -16.44
C ILE A 190 -1.74 -5.49 -17.66
N LYS A 191 -2.58 -4.83 -18.46
CA LYS A 191 -2.17 -3.98 -19.57
C LYS A 191 -1.91 -2.56 -19.08
N GLU A 192 -2.81 -2.02 -18.28
CA GLU A 192 -2.68 -0.72 -17.65
C GLU A 192 -3.38 -0.69 -16.29
N ALA A 193 -2.91 0.19 -15.40
CA ALA A 193 -3.48 0.38 -14.07
C ALA A 193 -3.50 1.86 -13.64
N SER A 194 -4.50 2.22 -12.83
CA SER A 194 -4.63 3.55 -12.22
C SER A 194 -4.87 3.42 -10.72
N TYR A 195 -3.79 3.60 -9.96
CA TYR A 195 -3.81 3.63 -8.50
C TYR A 195 -4.13 5.05 -7.99
N SER A 196 -5.01 5.14 -7.00
CA SER A 196 -5.30 6.41 -6.33
C SER A 196 -5.87 6.16 -4.93
N HIS A 197 -5.97 7.21 -4.14
CA HIS A 197 -6.55 7.15 -2.80
C HIS A 197 -7.30 8.45 -2.48
N SER A 198 -8.05 8.45 -1.38
CA SER A 198 -8.79 9.62 -0.91
C SER A 198 -7.84 10.76 -0.50
N ARG A 199 -8.22 12.00 -0.79
CA ARG A 199 -7.41 13.20 -0.53
C ARG A 199 -7.44 13.68 0.93
N ASN A 200 -8.46 13.27 1.68
CA ASN A 200 -8.59 13.52 3.12
C ASN A 200 -7.71 12.59 3.97
N MET A 201 -7.05 11.59 3.36
CA MET A 201 -6.05 10.79 4.05
C MET A 201 -4.67 11.47 3.97
N GLN A 202 -4.24 12.04 5.08
CA GLN A 202 -2.93 12.69 5.22
C GLN A 202 -2.03 11.84 6.12
N LEU A 203 -0.80 11.59 5.67
CA LEU A 203 0.21 10.93 6.48
C LEU A 203 1.10 11.98 7.11
N THR A 204 1.37 11.86 8.40
CA THR A 204 2.39 12.68 9.06
C THR A 204 3.78 12.34 8.54
N GLU A 205 4.64 13.35 8.41
CA GLU A 205 6.04 13.11 8.05
C GLU A 205 6.76 12.28 9.12
N PRO A 206 7.62 11.33 8.72
CA PRO A 206 8.38 10.53 9.67
C PRO A 206 9.37 11.39 10.45
N LYS A 207 9.47 11.15 11.76
CA LYS A 207 10.51 11.74 12.59
C LYS A 207 11.88 11.18 12.17
N LYS A 208 12.83 12.09 11.93
CA LYS A 208 14.21 11.76 11.55
C LYS A 208 15.06 11.71 12.81
N ASP A 209 15.85 10.65 12.95
CA ASP A 209 16.81 10.43 14.02
C ASP A 209 18.05 9.72 13.45
N GLU A 210 19.13 9.67 14.22
CA GLU A 210 20.38 9.04 13.81
C GLU A 210 20.90 8.06 14.86
N LEU A 211 21.41 6.93 14.39
CA LEU A 211 22.13 5.97 15.22
C LEU A 211 23.62 6.04 14.94
N ILE A 212 24.39 6.02 16.02
CA ILE A 212 25.85 5.97 15.96
C ILE A 212 26.33 4.67 15.31
N ARG A 213 25.69 3.53 15.65
CA ARG A 213 26.06 2.19 15.18
C ARG A 213 24.85 1.31 14.85
N TRP A 214 25.06 0.34 13.97
CA TRP A 214 24.03 -0.63 13.60
C TRP A 214 23.79 -1.57 14.77
N LYS A 215 22.59 -1.56 15.34
CA LYS A 215 22.21 -2.51 16.38
C LYS A 215 21.96 -3.86 15.72
N LYS A 216 22.48 -4.96 16.29
CA LYS A 216 22.29 -6.31 15.73
C LYS A 216 20.81 -6.66 15.61
N GLU A 217 20.02 -6.34 16.63
CA GLU A 217 18.57 -6.58 16.66
C GLU A 217 17.83 -5.29 17.05
N PRO A 218 16.64 -5.04 16.46
CA PRO A 218 15.76 -3.98 16.92
C PRO A 218 15.19 -4.35 18.30
N LYS A 219 15.11 -3.34 19.18
CA LYS A 219 14.45 -3.49 20.49
C LYS A 219 13.12 -2.73 20.45
N PRO A 220 12.01 -3.34 20.89
CA PRO A 220 10.74 -2.64 20.95
C PRO A 220 10.81 -1.46 21.92
N LYS A 221 10.04 -0.41 21.63
CA LYS A 221 9.77 0.67 22.59
C LYS A 221 9.01 0.09 23.80
N LYS A 222 9.25 0.60 25.01
CA LYS A 222 8.50 0.18 26.21
C LYS A 222 6.99 0.30 25.94
N GLY A 223 6.25 -0.78 26.20
CA GLY A 223 4.82 -0.85 25.92
C GLY A 223 4.46 -1.30 24.50
N TYR A 224 5.43 -1.76 23.70
CA TYR A 224 5.21 -2.26 22.34
C TYR A 224 5.86 -3.64 22.16
N TYR A 225 5.43 -4.38 21.14
CA TYR A 225 6.13 -5.54 20.61
C TYR A 225 6.45 -5.33 19.13
N ILE A 226 7.46 -6.05 18.61
CA ILE A 226 7.79 -6.03 17.19
C ILE A 226 6.88 -7.03 16.49
N LEU A 227 6.01 -6.52 15.62
CA LEU A 227 5.11 -7.33 14.81
C LEU A 227 5.88 -8.01 13.68
N ARG A 228 6.67 -7.21 12.95
CA ARG A 228 7.42 -7.67 11.79
C ARG A 228 8.75 -6.94 11.71
N CYS A 229 9.80 -7.66 11.33
CA CYS A 229 11.10 -7.10 11.00
C CYS A 229 11.58 -7.66 9.66
N ILE A 230 12.00 -6.77 8.76
CA ILE A 230 12.55 -7.09 7.45
C ILE A 230 13.95 -6.47 7.41
N GLU A 231 14.95 -7.31 7.17
CA GLU A 231 16.31 -6.88 6.87
C GLU A 231 16.70 -7.29 5.45
N GLY A 232 17.53 -6.48 4.82
CA GLY A 232 18.05 -6.82 3.50
C GLY A 232 19.24 -5.96 3.13
N ILE A 233 19.76 -6.21 1.93
CA ILE A 233 20.83 -5.41 1.33
C ILE A 233 20.22 -4.62 0.18
N ASN A 234 20.43 -3.32 0.17
CA ASN A 234 20.00 -2.48 -0.94
C ASN A 234 20.89 -2.79 -2.16
N PRO A 235 20.33 -3.27 -3.28
CA PRO A 235 21.11 -3.76 -4.42
C PRO A 235 21.89 -2.66 -5.15
N VAL A 236 21.48 -1.39 -4.99
CA VAL A 236 22.15 -0.24 -5.63
C VAL A 236 23.33 0.24 -4.79
N THR A 237 23.16 0.28 -3.47
CA THR A 237 24.17 0.85 -2.55
C THR A 237 25.04 -0.21 -1.87
N GLY A 238 24.62 -1.47 -1.85
CA GLY A 238 25.28 -2.56 -1.12
C GLY A 238 25.11 -2.48 0.40
N TYR A 239 24.39 -1.47 0.92
CA TYR A 239 24.22 -1.29 2.35
C TYR A 239 23.05 -2.07 2.91
N LYS A 240 23.19 -2.53 4.15
CA LYS A 240 22.10 -3.12 4.93
C LYS A 240 21.00 -2.08 5.14
N TYR A 241 19.75 -2.53 5.09
CA TYR A 241 18.60 -1.76 5.57
C TYR A 241 17.76 -2.65 6.48
N ARG A 242 17.00 -2.01 7.37
CA ARG A 242 16.07 -2.67 8.27
C ARG A 242 14.79 -1.88 8.31
N ARG A 243 13.67 -2.59 8.30
CA ARG A 243 12.33 -2.04 8.53
C ARG A 243 11.64 -2.88 9.57
N TYR A 244 10.99 -2.25 10.54
CA TYR A 244 10.21 -2.99 11.52
C TYR A 244 8.99 -2.20 11.98
N THR A 245 7.90 -2.94 12.15
CA THR A 245 6.64 -2.43 12.66
C THR A 245 6.50 -2.83 14.12
N MET A 246 6.21 -1.86 14.97
CA MET A 246 5.90 -2.05 16.38
C MET A 246 4.42 -1.77 16.62
N VAL A 247 3.78 -2.59 17.44
CA VAL A 247 2.37 -2.41 17.85
C VAL A 247 2.30 -2.33 19.36
N ARG A 248 1.48 -1.40 19.88
CA ARG A 248 1.28 -1.20 21.32
C ARG A 248 0.70 -2.47 21.96
N LEU A 249 1.23 -2.84 23.12
CA LEU A 249 0.70 -3.91 23.96
C LEU A 249 -0.70 -3.52 24.46
N ASN A 250 -1.62 -4.49 24.52
CA ASN A 250 -3.02 -4.32 24.97
C ASN A 250 -3.84 -3.32 24.13
N ARG A 251 -3.57 -3.25 22.82
CA ARG A 251 -4.40 -2.49 21.90
C ARG A 251 -5.86 -2.96 22.01
N ARG A 252 -6.79 -2.02 22.20
CA ARG A 252 -8.23 -2.31 22.04
C ARG A 252 -8.42 -2.60 20.55
N ILE A 253 -8.69 -3.87 20.21
CA ILE A 253 -9.01 -4.33 18.84
C ILE A 253 -10.43 -3.92 18.52
#